data_AF-J3JI55-F1
#
_entry.id   AF-J3JI55-F1
#
_cell.length_a   1.000
_cell.length_b   1.000
_cell.length_c   1.000
_cell.angle_alpha   90.00
_cell.angle_beta   90.00
_cell.angle_gamma   90.00
#
_symmetry.space_group_name_H-M   'P 1'
#
loop_
_entity.id
_entity.type
_entity.pdbx_description
1 polymer ?
#
loop_
_entity_poly.entity_id
_entity_poly.type
_entity_poly.pdbx_seq_one_letter_code
_entity_poly.pdbx_strand_id
1 'polypeptide(L)'
;MSSTSRGISPKHGGSRAEDSVLDAVPQLRFVPDTEARHYDAVVDELLSPSLDLPMVGLCLLAVGTIVEIKSAMVVVGESQSNGRFYLRKSQHSDLVDEAGVYLFAVCEPTPQRDVIAMKVIPATCLDDVISTWIECEGRATYAQILWTRLFSNDEVSP
;
A
#
# COMPACT_ATOMS: atom_id res chain seq x y z
N MET A 1 16.84 15.56 -30.10
CA MET A 1 16.38 14.23 -29.66
C MET A 1 15.82 14.40 -28.25
N SER A 2 14.51 14.60 -28.13
CA SER A 2 13.84 14.71 -26.82
C SER A 2 13.36 13.33 -26.41
N SER A 3 13.91 12.82 -25.30
CA SER A 3 13.42 11.61 -24.65
C SER A 3 12.11 11.94 -23.94
N THR A 4 10.99 11.51 -24.51
CA THR A 4 9.69 11.50 -23.83
C THR A 4 9.71 10.32 -22.86
N SER A 5 9.97 10.57 -21.57
CA SER A 5 9.68 9.60 -20.52
C SER A 5 8.17 9.35 -20.53
N ARG A 6 7.74 8.25 -21.16
CA ARG A 6 6.36 7.74 -21.03
C ARG A 6 6.19 7.30 -19.58
N GLY A 7 5.75 8.22 -18.74
CA GLY A 7 5.25 7.90 -17.41
C GLY A 7 4.18 6.84 -17.55
N ILE A 8 4.41 5.68 -16.94
CA ILE A 8 3.41 4.62 -16.82
C ILE A 8 2.20 5.22 -16.09
N SER A 9 0.99 4.95 -16.58
CA SER A 9 -0.19 5.50 -15.94
C SER A 9 -0.28 4.99 -14.50
N PRO A 10 -0.73 5.81 -13.53
CA PRO A 10 -0.76 5.42 -12.12
C PRO A 10 -1.46 4.08 -11.85
N LYS A 11 -2.45 3.72 -12.67
CA LYS A 11 -3.15 2.43 -12.60
C LYS A 11 -2.24 1.24 -12.91
N HIS A 12 -1.44 1.32 -13.98
CA HIS A 12 -0.51 0.25 -14.33
C HIS A 12 0.65 0.14 -13.32
N GLY A 13 1.07 1.27 -12.72
CA GLY A 13 2.06 1.25 -11.65
C GLY A 13 1.54 0.64 -10.34
N GLY A 14 0.27 0.89 -10.00
CA GLY A 14 -0.39 0.28 -8.85
C GLY A 14 -0.52 -1.24 -9.00
N SER A 15 -1.06 -1.70 -10.13
CA SER A 15 -1.25 -3.13 -10.41
C SER A 15 0.07 -3.92 -10.40
N ARG A 16 1.18 -3.36 -10.92
CA ARG A 16 2.49 -4.05 -10.85
C ARG A 16 3.05 -4.18 -9.43
N ALA A 17 2.86 -3.14 -8.61
CA ALA A 17 3.29 -3.19 -7.22
C ALA A 17 2.44 -4.18 -6.42
N GLU A 18 1.15 -4.27 -6.71
CA GLU A 18 0.24 -5.26 -6.14
C GLU A 18 0.66 -6.69 -6.51
N ASP A 19 0.93 -6.96 -7.79
CA ASP A 19 1.48 -8.24 -8.24
C ASP A 19 2.77 -8.59 -7.48
N SER A 20 3.68 -7.63 -7.35
CA SER A 20 4.97 -7.81 -6.65
C SER A 20 4.78 -8.11 -5.15
N VAL A 21 3.77 -7.52 -4.51
CA VAL A 21 3.42 -7.82 -3.11
C VAL A 21 2.85 -9.22 -2.98
N LEU A 22 1.94 -9.62 -3.88
CA LEU A 22 1.32 -10.95 -3.87
C LEU A 22 2.36 -12.06 -4.11
N ASP A 23 3.32 -11.82 -5.01
CA ASP A 23 4.45 -12.72 -5.23
C ASP A 23 5.35 -12.85 -3.98
N ALA A 24 5.53 -11.75 -3.23
CA ALA A 24 6.36 -11.73 -2.03
C ALA A 24 5.66 -12.30 -0.78
N VAL A 25 4.32 -12.30 -0.74
CA VAL A 25 3.53 -12.74 0.41
C VAL A 25 2.54 -13.83 -0.03
N PRO A 26 3.00 -15.09 -0.16
CA PRO A 26 2.21 -16.19 -0.74
C PRO A 26 0.98 -16.57 0.10
N GLN A 27 0.91 -16.15 1.37
CA GLN A 27 -0.26 -16.33 2.24
C GLN A 27 -1.43 -15.41 1.88
N LEU A 28 -1.25 -14.46 0.96
CA LEU A 28 -2.30 -13.59 0.47
C LEU A 28 -2.88 -14.14 -0.84
N ARG A 29 -4.21 -14.18 -0.90
CA ARG A 29 -4.95 -14.47 -2.12
C ARG A 29 -5.54 -13.18 -2.66
N PHE A 30 -5.26 -12.89 -3.94
CA PHE A 30 -5.84 -11.77 -4.66
C PHE A 30 -7.38 -11.85 -4.69
N VAL A 31 -8.01 -10.68 -4.57
CA VAL A 31 -9.45 -10.50 -4.67
C VAL A 31 -9.75 -9.46 -5.75
N PRO A 32 -10.45 -9.83 -6.83
CA PRO A 32 -10.71 -8.90 -7.92
C PRO A 32 -11.77 -7.85 -7.53
N ASP A 33 -11.69 -6.67 -8.16
CA ASP A 33 -12.66 -5.55 -8.05
C ASP A 33 -14.13 -5.97 -8.25
N THR A 34 -14.37 -7.06 -8.99
CA THR A 34 -15.72 -7.61 -9.23
C THR A 34 -16.31 -8.34 -8.02
N GLU A 35 -15.46 -8.79 -7.10
CA GLU A 35 -15.82 -9.48 -5.85
C GLU A 35 -15.87 -8.48 -4.68
N ALA A 36 -14.82 -7.68 -4.52
CA ALA A 36 -14.73 -6.64 -3.50
C ALA A 36 -14.11 -5.37 -4.07
N ARG A 37 -14.64 -4.20 -3.69
CA ARG A 37 -14.19 -2.90 -4.25
C ARG A 37 -13.22 -2.13 -3.34
N HIS A 38 -12.95 -2.65 -2.16
CA HIS A 38 -12.31 -1.90 -1.08
C HIS A 38 -11.15 -2.62 -0.40
N TYR A 39 -10.83 -3.86 -0.82
CA TYR A 39 -9.61 -4.57 -0.48
C TYR A 39 -9.08 -5.34 -1.69
N ASP A 40 -7.77 -5.52 -1.75
CA ASP A 40 -7.07 -6.15 -2.89
C ASP A 40 -6.78 -7.65 -2.62
N ALA A 41 -6.76 -8.07 -1.35
CA ALA A 41 -6.43 -9.43 -0.98
C ALA A 41 -7.11 -9.88 0.32
N VAL A 42 -7.06 -11.19 0.55
CA VAL A 42 -7.43 -11.82 1.81
C VAL A 42 -6.34 -12.79 2.25
N VAL A 43 -6.13 -12.91 3.56
CA VAL A 43 -5.22 -13.90 4.15
C VAL A 43 -5.83 -15.30 3.96
N ASP A 44 -5.18 -16.15 3.16
CA ASP A 44 -5.63 -17.51 2.84
C ASP A 44 -4.96 -18.56 3.76
N GLU A 45 -3.78 -18.24 4.26
CA GLU A 45 -3.04 -19.03 5.26
C GLU A 45 -2.55 -18.15 6.40
N LEU A 46 -2.33 -18.71 7.60
CA LEU A 46 -1.87 -17.95 8.76
C LEU A 46 -0.59 -17.15 8.43
N LEU A 47 -0.69 -15.83 8.53
CA LEU A 47 0.43 -14.93 8.25
C LEU A 47 1.00 -14.37 9.54
N SER A 48 2.30 -14.60 9.77
CA SER A 48 3.03 -14.15 10.96
C SER A 48 4.06 -13.07 10.58
N PRO A 49 4.40 -12.15 11.49
CA PRO A 49 5.42 -11.12 11.23
C PRO A 49 6.78 -11.75 10.92
N SER A 50 7.52 -11.13 10.02
CA SER A 50 8.91 -11.46 9.70
C SER A 50 9.76 -10.20 9.60
N LEU A 51 11.07 -10.35 9.35
CA LEU A 51 11.95 -9.20 9.09
C LEU A 51 11.56 -8.46 7.79
N ASP A 52 11.09 -9.21 6.79
CA ASP A 52 10.71 -8.66 5.48
C ASP A 52 9.26 -8.16 5.44
N LEU A 53 8.43 -8.64 6.38
CA LEU A 53 7.04 -8.21 6.56
C LEU A 53 6.73 -7.94 8.04
N PRO A 54 7.26 -6.85 8.61
CA PRO A 54 6.92 -6.42 9.95
C PRO A 54 5.43 -6.07 10.06
N MET A 55 4.85 -6.34 11.22
CA MET A 55 3.47 -5.98 11.55
C MET A 55 3.45 -5.00 12.72
N VAL A 56 2.65 -3.94 12.62
CA VAL A 56 2.53 -2.93 13.67
C VAL A 56 1.36 -3.26 14.59
N GLY A 57 1.65 -3.53 15.86
CA GLY A 57 0.62 -3.79 16.88
C GLY A 57 -0.16 -5.11 16.70
N LEU A 58 0.29 -5.98 15.80
CA LEU A 58 -0.31 -7.29 15.51
C LEU A 58 0.74 -8.39 15.65
N CYS A 59 0.32 -9.54 16.18
CA CYS A 59 1.18 -10.72 16.33
C CYS A 59 1.00 -11.74 15.19
N LEU A 60 -0.14 -11.71 14.51
CA LEU A 60 -0.50 -12.56 13.37
C LEU A 60 -1.70 -11.95 12.64
N LEU A 61 -1.91 -12.36 11.40
CA LEU A 61 -3.19 -12.22 10.70
C LEU A 61 -3.83 -13.61 10.55
N ALA A 62 -5.11 -13.70 10.90
CA ALA A 62 -5.89 -14.91 10.76
C ALA A 62 -6.36 -15.10 9.32
N VAL A 63 -6.64 -16.35 8.94
CA VAL A 63 -7.30 -16.66 7.67
C VAL A 63 -8.63 -15.90 7.59
N GLY A 64 -8.89 -15.28 6.45
CA GLY A 64 -10.06 -14.44 6.22
C GLY A 64 -9.87 -12.95 6.56
N THR A 65 -8.73 -12.55 7.15
CA THR A 65 -8.45 -11.12 7.34
C THR A 65 -8.28 -10.44 5.98
N ILE A 66 -9.07 -9.39 5.74
CA ILE A 66 -9.00 -8.59 4.52
C ILE A 66 -7.78 -7.66 4.54
N VAL A 67 -7.19 -7.46 3.36
CA VAL A 67 -5.96 -6.71 3.18
C VAL A 67 -6.10 -5.74 2.00
N GLU A 68 -5.97 -4.45 2.28
CA GLU A 68 -5.84 -3.42 1.24
C GLU A 68 -4.35 -3.16 0.98
N ILE A 69 -3.91 -3.26 -0.27
CA ILE A 69 -2.51 -3.06 -0.66
C ILE A 69 -2.33 -1.61 -1.11
N LYS A 70 -1.29 -0.97 -0.60
CA LYS A 70 -0.93 0.40 -0.98
C LYS A 70 0.54 0.53 -1.23
N SER A 71 0.89 0.99 -2.42
CA SER A 71 2.28 1.20 -2.81
C SER A 71 2.64 2.67 -2.95
N ALA A 72 3.91 2.98 -2.69
CA ALA A 72 4.54 4.25 -2.99
C ALA A 72 5.91 4.00 -3.61
N MET A 73 6.35 4.84 -4.55
CA MET A 73 7.75 4.81 -4.98
C MET A 73 8.62 5.42 -3.90
N VAL A 74 9.82 4.88 -3.68
CA VAL A 74 10.81 5.46 -2.75
C VAL A 74 11.09 6.94 -3.10
N VAL A 75 11.16 7.27 -4.39
CA VAL A 75 11.23 8.64 -4.88
C VAL A 75 10.34 8.84 -6.11
N VAL A 76 9.91 10.07 -6.34
CA VAL A 76 9.07 10.48 -7.47
C VAL A 76 9.80 11.56 -8.26
N GLY A 77 10.03 11.26 -9.55
CA GLY A 77 10.50 12.23 -10.55
C GLY A 77 11.97 12.68 -10.40
N GLU A 78 12.36 13.61 -11.26
CA GLU A 78 13.73 14.14 -11.33
C GLU A 78 14.14 14.93 -10.07
N SER A 79 13.17 15.49 -9.34
CA SER A 79 13.41 16.18 -8.07
C SER A 79 13.58 15.24 -6.86
N GLN A 80 13.53 13.92 -7.07
CA GLN A 80 13.78 12.88 -6.06
C GLN A 80 12.93 13.03 -4.77
N SER A 81 11.71 13.54 -4.89
CA SER A 81 10.84 13.71 -3.73
C SER A 81 10.23 12.38 -3.28
N ASN A 82 10.16 12.13 -1.97
CA ASN A 82 9.58 10.90 -1.44
C ASN A 82 8.13 10.67 -1.93
N GLY A 83 7.82 9.42 -2.29
CA GLY A 83 6.47 9.01 -2.67
C GLY A 83 5.47 9.09 -1.53
N ARG A 84 4.19 9.00 -1.91
CA ARG A 84 3.06 9.05 -0.99
C ARG A 84 2.12 7.88 -1.25
N PHE A 85 1.63 7.28 -0.18
CA PHE A 85 0.46 6.42 -0.22
C PHE A 85 -0.79 7.26 -0.41
N TYR A 86 -1.76 6.72 -1.15
CA TYR A 86 -3.02 7.37 -1.44
C TYR A 86 -4.16 6.51 -0.90
N LEU A 87 -4.86 7.00 0.12
CA LEU A 87 -5.97 6.28 0.75
C LEU A 87 -7.28 6.97 0.37
N ARG A 88 -8.31 6.21 0.01
CA ARG A 88 -9.67 6.77 -0.18
C ARG A 88 -10.45 6.66 1.12
N LYS A 89 -11.22 7.70 1.44
CA LYS A 89 -11.95 7.78 2.71
C LYS A 89 -12.95 6.65 2.88
N SER A 90 -13.72 6.35 1.84
CA SER A 90 -14.70 5.27 1.89
C SER A 90 -14.04 3.90 2.10
N GLN A 91 -12.99 3.58 1.32
CA GLN A 91 -12.26 2.32 1.47
C GLN A 91 -11.63 2.20 2.86
N HIS A 92 -11.13 3.30 3.42
CA HIS A 92 -10.59 3.31 4.76
C HIS A 92 -11.65 3.00 5.82
N SER A 93 -12.82 3.64 5.72
CA SER A 93 -13.95 3.36 6.62
C SER A 93 -14.40 1.89 6.51
N ASP A 94 -14.57 1.36 5.29
CA ASP A 94 -14.96 -0.03 5.07
C ASP A 94 -13.93 -1.00 5.71
N LEU A 95 -12.64 -0.73 5.51
CA LEU A 95 -11.55 -1.55 6.06
C LEU A 95 -11.50 -1.49 7.60
N VAL A 96 -11.82 -0.34 8.22
CA VAL A 96 -11.93 -0.21 9.68
C VAL A 96 -13.13 -1.03 10.20
N ASP A 97 -14.29 -0.90 9.55
CA ASP A 97 -15.53 -1.58 9.96
C ASP A 97 -15.39 -3.11 9.89
N GLU A 98 -14.64 -3.62 8.91
CA GLU A 98 -14.35 -5.04 8.72
C GLU A 98 -13.13 -5.55 9.51
N ALA A 99 -12.54 -4.71 10.37
CA ALA A 99 -11.32 -5.01 11.14
C ALA A 99 -10.14 -5.47 10.25
N GLY A 100 -10.05 -4.89 9.06
CA GLY A 100 -9.03 -5.14 8.06
C GLY A 100 -7.70 -4.43 8.33
N VAL A 101 -6.72 -4.75 7.48
CA VAL A 101 -5.37 -4.19 7.56
C VAL A 101 -4.93 -3.60 6.22
N TYR A 102 -4.01 -2.64 6.30
CA TYR A 102 -3.23 -2.20 5.15
C TYR A 102 -1.93 -3.00 5.07
N LEU A 103 -1.55 -3.40 3.86
CA LEU A 103 -0.17 -3.76 3.53
C LEU A 103 0.43 -2.62 2.71
N PHE A 104 1.33 -1.87 3.34
CA PHE A 104 2.07 -0.81 2.67
C PHE A 104 3.35 -1.36 2.05
N ALA A 105 3.62 -1.01 0.80
CA ALA A 105 4.83 -1.37 0.07
C ALA A 105 5.55 -0.11 -0.44
N VAL A 106 6.84 0.02 -0.11
CA VAL A 106 7.72 0.99 -0.76
C VAL A 106 8.43 0.28 -1.91
N CYS A 107 8.32 0.81 -3.11
CA CYS A 107 8.82 0.19 -4.34
C CYS A 107 9.92 1.03 -4.98
N GLU A 108 10.72 0.37 -5.81
CA GLU A 108 11.65 1.05 -6.69
C GLU A 108 10.94 2.08 -7.60
N PRO A 109 11.63 3.17 -7.99
CA PRO A 109 11.10 4.15 -8.93
C PRO A 109 11.21 3.66 -10.39
N THR A 110 11.19 2.34 -10.60
CA THR A 110 11.29 1.68 -11.90
C THR A 110 9.90 1.27 -12.40
N PRO A 111 9.74 1.02 -13.72
CA PRO A 111 8.52 0.43 -14.27
C PRO A 111 8.06 -0.87 -13.62
N GLN A 112 9.01 -1.68 -13.15
CA GLN A 112 8.79 -2.99 -12.56
C GLN A 112 8.12 -2.89 -11.19
N ARG A 113 8.42 -1.83 -10.44
CA ARG A 113 7.90 -1.59 -9.07
C ARG A 113 8.26 -2.68 -8.08
N ASP A 114 9.47 -3.22 -8.23
CA ASP A 114 10.04 -4.17 -7.28
C ASP A 114 9.96 -3.62 -5.86
N VAL A 115 9.55 -4.48 -4.93
CA VAL A 115 9.30 -4.12 -3.53
C VAL A 115 10.65 -3.98 -2.81
N ILE A 116 10.85 -2.83 -2.16
CA ILE A 116 12.01 -2.55 -1.31
C ILE A 116 11.69 -2.91 0.15
N ALA A 117 10.52 -2.51 0.62
CA ALA A 117 10.10 -2.71 2.00
C ALA A 117 8.58 -2.87 2.09
N MET A 118 8.12 -3.70 3.03
CA MET A 118 6.70 -3.89 3.32
C MET A 118 6.40 -3.72 4.80
N LYS A 119 5.15 -3.37 5.12
CA LYS A 119 4.67 -3.30 6.50
C LYS A 119 3.17 -3.47 6.57
N VAL A 120 2.70 -4.30 7.50
CA VAL A 120 1.28 -4.47 7.79
C VAL A 120 0.88 -3.56 8.95
N ILE A 121 -0.21 -2.82 8.78
CA ILE A 121 -0.75 -1.91 9.80
C ILE A 121 -2.28 -2.07 9.87
N PRO A 122 -2.87 -2.27 11.06
CA PRO A 122 -4.33 -2.20 11.23
C PRO A 122 -4.90 -0.90 10.69
N ALA A 123 -6.06 -0.96 10.02
CA ALA A 123 -6.71 0.24 9.51
C ALA A 123 -6.95 1.27 10.63
N THR A 124 -7.40 0.80 11.80
CA THR A 124 -7.65 1.61 12.99
C THR A 124 -6.42 2.35 13.53
N CYS A 125 -5.21 1.91 13.21
CA CYS A 125 -3.98 2.58 13.64
C CYS A 125 -3.60 3.77 12.74
N LEU A 126 -4.27 3.97 11.60
CA LEU A 126 -3.91 5.05 10.68
C LEU A 126 -4.63 6.36 10.93
N ASP A 127 -5.67 6.40 11.74
CA ASP A 127 -6.42 7.64 12.02
C ASP A 127 -5.50 8.76 12.53
N ASP A 128 -4.54 8.43 13.40
CA ASP A 128 -3.56 9.40 13.94
C ASP A 128 -2.50 9.82 12.90
N VAL A 129 -2.26 8.98 11.90
CA VAL A 129 -1.31 9.26 10.81
C VAL A 129 -1.97 10.13 9.74
N ILE A 130 -3.25 9.89 9.48
CA ILE A 130 -4.08 10.64 8.53
C ILE A 130 -4.38 12.01 9.12
N SER A 131 -3.54 12.99 8.79
CA SER A 131 -3.70 14.36 9.29
C SER A 131 -4.90 15.09 8.68
N THR A 132 -5.29 14.74 7.45
CA THR A 132 -6.41 15.39 6.76
C THR A 132 -6.97 14.55 5.62
N TRP A 133 -8.28 14.71 5.38
CA TRP A 133 -8.98 14.21 4.21
C TRP A 133 -9.17 15.35 3.22
N ILE A 134 -8.70 15.15 1.99
CA ILE A 134 -8.78 16.11 0.90
C ILE A 134 -10.02 15.81 0.07
N GLU A 135 -10.92 16.79 0.02
CA GLU A 135 -12.09 16.77 -0.85
C GLU A 135 -11.76 17.45 -2.18
N CYS A 136 -12.12 16.81 -3.29
CA CYS A 136 -11.88 17.33 -4.64
C CYS A 136 -13.11 17.05 -5.50
N GLU A 137 -13.62 18.09 -6.16
CA GLU A 137 -14.77 17.95 -7.05
C GLU A 137 -14.49 16.91 -8.16
N GLY A 138 -15.43 16.00 -8.36
CA GLY A 138 -15.31 14.92 -9.35
C GLY A 138 -14.33 13.79 -8.98
N ARG A 139 -13.83 13.74 -7.74
CA ARG A 139 -13.00 12.64 -7.23
C ARG A 139 -13.46 12.19 -5.85
N ALA A 140 -13.17 10.93 -5.52
CA ALA A 140 -13.39 10.43 -4.16
C ALA A 140 -12.49 11.18 -3.17
N THR A 141 -13.01 11.48 -1.97
CA THR A 141 -12.24 12.06 -0.87
C THR A 141 -11.08 11.15 -0.49
N TYR A 142 -9.90 11.72 -0.29
CA TYR A 142 -8.66 10.95 -0.11
C TYR A 142 -7.68 11.57 0.87
N ALA A 143 -6.77 10.76 1.40
CA ALA A 143 -5.63 11.19 2.18
C ALA A 143 -4.34 10.83 1.45
N GLN A 144 -3.28 11.61 1.71
CA GLN A 144 -1.93 11.29 1.25
C GLN A 144 -0.98 11.18 2.44
N ILE A 145 -0.24 10.09 2.49
CA ILE A 145 0.72 9.82 3.57
C ILE A 145 2.10 9.66 2.92
N LEU A 146 3.06 10.51 3.26
CA LEU A 146 4.46 10.32 2.87
C LEU A 146 4.94 8.96 3.38
N TRP A 147 5.62 8.17 2.55
CA TRP A 147 6.06 6.84 2.99
C TRP A 147 6.96 6.91 4.23
N THR A 148 7.75 7.98 4.38
CA THR A 148 8.61 8.23 5.55
C THR A 148 7.86 8.46 6.86
N ARG A 149 6.53 8.60 6.83
CA ARG A 149 5.72 8.61 8.06
C ARG A 149 5.41 7.21 8.58
N LEU A 150 5.52 6.18 7.73
CA LEU A 150 5.24 4.79 8.05
C LEU A 150 6.51 3.93 8.09
N PHE A 151 7.56 4.31 7.37
CA PHE A 151 8.84 3.64 7.35
C PHE A 151 9.96 4.61 7.72
N SER A 152 10.95 4.11 8.44
CA SER A 152 12.23 4.79 8.61
C SER A 152 13.09 4.65 7.34
N ASN A 153 14.11 5.50 7.20
CA ASN A 153 15.02 5.40 6.06
C ASN A 153 15.83 4.09 6.10
N ASP A 154 16.19 3.60 7.29
CA ASP A 154 16.95 2.36 7.46
C ASP A 154 16.17 1.12 6.99
N GLU A 155 14.82 1.18 7.04
CA GLU A 155 13.96 0.12 6.50
C GLU A 155 13.91 0.12 4.96
N VAL A 156 14.26 1.22 4.31
CA VAL A 156 14.12 1.43 2.85
C VAL A 156 15.48 1.56 2.14
N SER A 157 16.56 1.78 2.89
CA SER A 157 17.93 1.90 2.38
C SER A 157 18.89 1.21 3.35
N PRO A 158 19.19 -0.09 3.12
CA PRO A 158 20.22 -0.80 3.86
C PRO A 158 21.64 -0.36 3.50
#